data_AF-A0A8E0NAE5-F1
#
_entry.id   AF-A0A8E0NAE5-F1
#
_cell.length_a   1.000
_cell.length_b   1.000
_cell.length_c   1.000
_cell.angle_alpha   90.00
_cell.angle_beta   90.00
_cell.angle_gamma   90.00
#
_symmetry.space_group_name_H-M   'P 1'
#
loop_
_entity.id
_entity.type
_entity.pdbx_description
1 polymer ?
#
loop_
_entity_poly.entity_id
_entity_poly.type
_entity_poly.pdbx_seq_one_letter_code
_entity_poly.pdbx_strand_id
1 'polypeptide(L)'
;MTTFDEREKGFENKYALDQEQEFKAVARRNKLLGLWAAEKMGLSAESAETYAAAVVRADFEQPGDDDVVRKVAGDLKGSGLTVSEGELRSKMDELMSHAREQIRAAKAFSGKDKGRTRGKVRPLEFEAPGGIRATRSFFALSKLSARIQ
;
A
#
# COMPACT_ATOMS: atom_id res chain seq x y z
N MET A 1 -0.33 -20.78 -37.77
CA MET A 1 -0.73 -19.54 -37.06
C MET A 1 -0.44 -18.40 -37.99
N THR A 2 -1.44 -17.57 -38.26
CA THR A 2 -1.29 -16.41 -39.15
C THR A 2 -0.89 -15.19 -38.33
N THR A 3 -0.26 -14.20 -38.97
CA THR A 3 0.14 -12.93 -38.32
C THR A 3 -1.04 -12.17 -37.70
N PHE A 4 -2.28 -12.43 -38.15
CA PHE A 4 -3.49 -11.84 -37.58
C PHE A 4 -3.83 -12.47 -36.22
N ASP A 5 -3.74 -13.80 -36.10
CA ASP A 5 -3.97 -14.54 -34.85
C ASP A 5 -2.98 -14.14 -33.74
N GLU A 6 -1.74 -13.82 -34.11
CA GLU A 6 -0.70 -13.37 -33.16
C GLU A 6 -0.97 -11.96 -32.62
N ARG A 7 -1.53 -11.08 -33.47
CA ARG A 7 -1.94 -9.73 -33.05
C ARG A 7 -3.15 -9.78 -32.11
N GLU A 8 -4.16 -10.58 -32.46
CA GLU A 8 -5.36 -10.78 -31.63
C GLU A 8 -4.98 -11.23 -30.22
N LYS A 9 -4.17 -12.29 -30.10
CA LYS A 9 -3.65 -12.76 -28.79
C LYS A 9 -2.82 -11.71 -28.06
N GLY A 10 -2.06 -10.88 -28.78
CA GLY A 10 -1.33 -9.76 -28.21
C GLY A 10 -2.25 -8.72 -27.58
N PHE A 11 -3.36 -8.38 -28.26
CA PHE A 11 -4.35 -7.44 -27.77
C PHE A 11 -5.15 -7.98 -26.59
N GLU A 12 -5.59 -9.24 -26.64
CA GLU A 12 -6.31 -9.89 -25.53
C GLU A 12 -5.46 -9.94 -24.26
N ASN A 13 -4.20 -10.38 -24.38
CA ASN A 13 -3.29 -10.44 -23.24
C ASN A 13 -3.02 -9.06 -22.66
N LYS A 14 -2.82 -8.05 -23.51
CA LYS A 14 -2.64 -6.67 -23.05
C LYS A 14 -3.89 -6.17 -22.33
N TYR A 15 -5.07 -6.41 -22.89
CA TYR A 15 -6.32 -5.99 -22.29
C TYR A 15 -6.53 -6.65 -20.92
N ALA A 16 -6.31 -7.96 -20.81
CA ALA A 16 -6.41 -8.66 -19.53
C ALA A 16 -5.44 -8.09 -18.47
N LEU A 17 -4.20 -7.79 -18.87
CA LEU A 17 -3.19 -7.20 -17.98
C LEU A 17 -3.54 -5.77 -17.56
N ASP A 18 -4.13 -4.97 -18.46
CA ASP A 18 -4.53 -3.60 -18.19
C ASP A 18 -5.75 -3.57 -17.25
N GLN A 19 -6.72 -4.47 -17.45
CA GLN A 19 -7.86 -4.63 -16.55
C GLN A 19 -7.45 -5.10 -15.15
N GLU A 20 -6.54 -6.06 -15.05
CA GLU A 20 -6.01 -6.51 -13.75
C GLU A 20 -5.29 -5.36 -13.02
N GLN A 21 -4.54 -4.53 -13.74
CA GLN A 21 -3.85 -3.37 -13.18
C GLN A 21 -4.82 -2.31 -12.70
N GLU A 22 -5.85 -2.01 -13.48
CA GLU A 22 -6.86 -1.02 -13.12
C GLU A 22 -7.64 -1.48 -11.89
N PHE A 23 -8.02 -2.76 -11.81
CA PHE A 23 -8.66 -3.33 -10.62
C PHE A 23 -7.80 -3.16 -9.35
N LYS A 24 -6.50 -3.47 -9.45
CA LYS A 24 -5.56 -3.26 -8.33
C LYS A 24 -5.38 -1.78 -7.99
N ALA A 25 -5.42 -0.89 -8.99
CA ALA A 25 -5.31 0.54 -8.79
C ALA A 25 -6.54 1.09 -8.07
N VAL A 26 -7.75 0.67 -8.43
CA VAL A 26 -9.00 1.06 -7.74
C VAL A 26 -8.97 0.64 -6.27
N ALA A 27 -8.64 -0.63 -5.98
CA ALA A 27 -8.51 -1.11 -4.60
C ALA A 27 -7.46 -0.30 -3.81
N ARG A 28 -6.36 0.10 -4.47
CA ARG A 28 -5.31 0.92 -3.85
C ARG A 28 -5.76 2.36 -3.61
N ARG A 29 -6.46 2.98 -4.57
CA ARG A 29 -7.09 4.31 -4.43
C ARG A 29 -8.01 4.33 -3.22
N ASN A 30 -8.88 3.33 -3.08
CA ASN A 30 -9.84 3.23 -1.98
C ASN A 30 -9.13 3.11 -0.62
N LYS A 31 -8.04 2.35 -0.54
CA LYS A 31 -7.20 2.29 0.67
C LYS A 31 -6.59 3.66 1.00
N LEU A 32 -6.03 4.36 0.01
CA LEU A 32 -5.44 5.69 0.22
C LEU A 32 -6.48 6.72 0.65
N LEU A 33 -7.70 6.67 0.07
CA LEU A 33 -8.80 7.54 0.43
C LEU A 33 -9.22 7.35 1.90
N GLY A 34 -9.32 6.10 2.34
CA GLY A 34 -9.63 5.78 3.73
C GLY A 34 -8.55 6.29 4.70
N LEU A 35 -7.26 6.14 4.35
CA LEU A 35 -6.17 6.69 5.16
C LEU A 35 -6.24 8.23 5.24
N TRP A 36 -6.50 8.89 4.11
CA TRP A 36 -6.68 10.35 4.07
C TRP A 36 -7.86 10.82 4.94
N ALA A 37 -9.00 10.14 4.85
CA ALA A 37 -10.17 10.48 5.66
C ALA A 37 -9.91 10.21 7.15
N ALA A 38 -9.22 9.11 7.49
CA ALA A 38 -8.84 8.80 8.86
C ALA A 38 -7.87 9.83 9.45
N GLU A 39 -6.90 10.31 8.66
CA GLU A 39 -6.00 11.39 9.05
C GLU A 39 -6.78 12.69 9.32
N LYS A 40 -7.76 13.01 8.48
CA LYS A 40 -8.64 14.17 8.69
C LYS A 40 -9.44 14.04 9.98
N MET A 41 -9.99 12.86 10.26
CA MET A 41 -10.73 12.57 11.50
C MET A 41 -9.82 12.50 12.75
N GLY A 42 -8.49 12.52 12.60
CA GLY A 42 -7.56 12.43 13.72
C GLY A 42 -7.48 11.04 14.35
N LEU A 43 -7.77 9.98 13.58
CA LEU A 43 -7.68 8.60 14.06
C LEU A 43 -6.22 8.17 14.27
N SER A 44 -5.98 7.26 15.21
CA SER A 44 -4.67 6.63 15.40
C SER A 44 -4.28 5.77 14.19
N ALA A 45 -3.00 5.49 14.00
CA ALA A 45 -2.51 4.71 12.84
C ALA A 45 -3.20 3.33 12.71
N GLU A 46 -3.44 2.64 13.83
CA GLU A 46 -4.13 1.34 13.84
C GLU A 46 -5.62 1.45 13.45
N SER A 47 -6.29 2.50 13.95
CA SER A 47 -7.68 2.80 13.57
C SER A 47 -7.78 3.25 12.13
N ALA A 48 -6.80 4.00 11.63
CA ALA A 48 -6.73 4.46 10.25
C ALA A 48 -6.56 3.30 9.27
N GLU A 49 -5.71 2.31 9.58
CA GLU A 49 -5.57 1.11 8.75
C GLU A 49 -6.85 0.28 8.72
N THR A 50 -7.51 0.13 9.88
CA THR A 50 -8.79 -0.58 9.99
C THR A 50 -9.89 0.13 9.20
N TYR A 51 -9.95 1.46 9.31
CA TYR A 51 -10.89 2.28 8.56
C TYR A 51 -10.64 2.19 7.05
N ALA A 52 -9.38 2.27 6.61
CA ALA A 52 -9.01 2.11 5.21
C ALA A 52 -9.42 0.74 4.64
N ALA A 53 -9.27 -0.34 5.43
CA ALA A 53 -9.76 -1.65 5.04
C ALA A 53 -11.29 -1.71 4.93
N ALA A 54 -12.01 -1.03 5.83
CA ALA A 54 -13.46 -0.93 5.77
C ALA A 54 -13.95 -0.14 4.54
N VAL A 55 -13.24 0.92 4.14
CA VAL A 55 -13.54 1.69 2.92
C VAL A 55 -13.34 0.84 1.66
N VAL A 56 -12.25 0.06 1.60
CA VAL A 56 -12.03 -0.90 0.49
C VAL A 56 -13.14 -1.94 0.43
N ARG A 57 -13.65 -2.42 1.57
CA ARG A 57 -14.74 -3.39 1.59
C ARG A 57 -16.08 -2.81 1.10
N ALA A 58 -16.33 -1.53 1.37
CA ALA A 58 -17.56 -0.86 0.95
C ALA A 58 -17.69 -0.75 -0.58
N ASP A 59 -16.57 -0.71 -1.30
CA ASP A 59 -16.53 -0.68 -2.78
C ASP A 59 -17.09 -1.95 -3.44
N PHE A 60 -17.24 -3.05 -2.68
CA PHE A 60 -17.74 -4.32 -3.22
C PHE A 60 -19.28 -4.45 -3.14
N GLU A 61 -19.99 -3.49 -2.54
CA GLU A 61 -21.44 -3.60 -2.35
C GLU A 61 -22.24 -3.26 -3.62
N GLN A 62 -21.82 -2.26 -4.39
CA GLN A 62 -22.44 -1.88 -5.66
C GLN A 62 -21.38 -1.54 -6.72
N PRO A 63 -21.69 -1.71 -8.01
CA PRO A 63 -20.82 -1.23 -9.07
C PRO A 63 -20.74 0.29 -9.05
N GLY A 64 -19.52 0.81 -8.92
CA GLY A 64 -19.22 2.25 -8.91
C GLY A 64 -18.53 2.67 -7.61
N ASP A 65 -18.29 3.97 -7.48
CA ASP A 65 -17.60 4.56 -6.34
C ASP A 65 -18.50 5.43 -5.44
N ASP A 66 -19.79 5.48 -5.75
CA ASP A 66 -20.77 6.27 -5.00
C ASP A 66 -20.91 5.81 -3.54
N ASP A 67 -20.80 4.52 -3.25
CA ASP A 67 -20.92 4.00 -1.88
C ASP A 67 -19.70 4.37 -1.03
N VAL A 68 -18.51 4.37 -1.63
CA VAL A 68 -17.28 4.85 -1.00
C VAL A 68 -17.41 6.34 -0.66
N VAL A 69 -17.90 7.13 -1.61
CA VAL A 69 -18.14 8.57 -1.43
C VAL A 69 -19.14 8.83 -0.30
N ARG A 70 -20.31 8.16 -0.32
CA ARG A 70 -21.34 8.32 0.71
C ARG A 70 -20.85 7.92 2.10
N LYS A 71 -20.12 6.81 2.21
CA LYS A 71 -19.54 6.33 3.47
C LYS A 71 -18.55 7.35 4.03
N VAL A 72 -17.55 7.74 3.25
CA VAL A 72 -16.50 8.67 3.70
C VAL A 72 -17.08 10.05 4.02
N ALA A 73 -18.00 10.56 3.20
CA ALA A 73 -18.67 11.83 3.47
C ALA A 73 -19.51 11.77 4.76
N GLY A 74 -20.20 10.65 5.01
CA GLY A 74 -20.95 10.42 6.25
C GLY A 74 -20.07 10.38 7.50
N ASP A 75 -18.96 9.65 7.43
CA ASP A 75 -18.01 9.49 8.54
C ASP A 75 -17.30 10.82 8.87
N LEU A 76 -16.89 11.57 7.84
CA LEU A 76 -16.29 12.90 7.99
C LEU A 76 -17.28 13.87 8.64
N LYS A 77 -18.54 13.86 8.19
CA LYS A 77 -19.60 14.68 8.78
C LYS A 77 -19.87 14.30 10.24
N GLY A 78 -19.84 13.01 10.56
CA GLY A 78 -19.96 12.50 11.94
C GLY A 78 -18.84 12.98 12.86
N SER A 79 -17.65 13.21 12.29
CA SER A 79 -16.48 13.75 12.98
C SER A 79 -16.42 15.29 12.99
N GLY A 80 -17.46 15.96 12.51
CA GLY A 80 -17.57 17.43 12.48
C GLY A 80 -16.85 18.11 11.32
N LEU A 81 -16.37 17.34 10.33
CA LEU A 81 -15.75 17.86 9.12
C LEU A 81 -16.77 17.92 7.98
N THR A 82 -16.90 19.09 7.37
CA THR A 82 -17.72 19.28 6.18
C THR A 82 -16.83 19.27 4.95
N VAL A 83 -16.82 18.15 4.24
CA VAL A 83 -16.18 18.01 2.93
C VAL A 83 -17.29 17.85 1.90
N SER A 84 -17.22 18.62 0.82
CA SER A 84 -18.20 18.49 -0.27
C SER A 84 -17.94 17.22 -1.08
N GLU A 85 -19.00 16.67 -1.68
CA GLU A 85 -18.86 15.51 -2.56
C GLU A 85 -17.90 15.79 -3.73
N GLY A 86 -17.92 17.02 -4.27
CA GLY A 86 -17.03 17.45 -5.34
C GLY A 86 -15.54 17.43 -4.94
N GLU A 87 -15.22 17.90 -3.73
CA GLU A 87 -13.85 17.81 -3.19
C GLU A 87 -13.43 16.36 -2.98
N LEU A 88 -14.34 15.51 -2.50
CA LEU A 88 -14.05 14.09 -2.28
C LEU A 88 -13.76 13.38 -3.60
N ARG A 89 -14.56 13.62 -4.65
CA ARG A 89 -14.33 13.09 -6.00
C ARG A 89 -13.03 13.60 -6.61
N SER A 90 -12.74 14.90 -6.45
CA SER A 90 -11.46 15.47 -6.89
C SER A 90 -10.26 14.80 -6.21
N LYS A 91 -10.39 14.49 -4.90
CA LYS A 91 -9.36 13.77 -4.17
C LYS A 91 -9.22 12.32 -4.64
N MET A 92 -10.32 11.65 -5.00
CA MET A 92 -10.29 10.31 -5.58
C MET A 92 -9.53 10.28 -6.90
N ASP A 93 -9.70 11.28 -7.77
CA ASP A 93 -8.99 11.38 -9.05
C ASP A 93 -7.48 11.61 -8.85
N GLU A 94 -7.11 12.48 -7.90
CA GLU A 94 -5.71 12.71 -7.53
C GLU A 94 -5.07 11.41 -7.01
N LEU A 95 -5.75 10.72 -6.08
CA LEU A 95 -5.29 9.47 -5.50
C LEU A 95 -5.26 8.33 -6.53
N MET A 96 -6.09 8.38 -7.57
CA MET A 96 -6.08 7.39 -8.64
C MET A 96 -4.77 7.44 -9.44
N SER A 97 -4.27 8.64 -9.71
CA SER A 97 -2.97 8.83 -10.38
C SER A 97 -1.84 8.23 -9.54
N HIS A 98 -1.81 8.53 -8.24
CA HIS A 98 -0.84 7.94 -7.31
C HIS A 98 -0.99 6.41 -7.16
N ALA A 99 -2.22 5.89 -7.15
CA ALA A 99 -2.46 4.45 -7.10
C ALA A 99 -1.90 3.75 -8.34
N ARG A 100 -2.15 4.27 -9.54
CA ARG A 100 -1.60 3.74 -10.79
C ARG A 100 -0.08 3.77 -10.82
N GLU A 101 0.54 4.81 -10.27
CA GLU A 101 2.00 4.88 -10.11
C GLU A 101 2.52 3.81 -9.16
N GLN A 102 1.87 3.64 -8.00
CA GLN A 102 2.24 2.61 -7.02
C GLN A 102 2.10 1.20 -7.58
N ILE A 103 1.05 0.89 -8.34
CA ILE A 103 0.87 -0.42 -8.98
C ILE A 103 1.96 -0.66 -10.05
N ARG A 104 2.27 0.36 -10.86
CA ARG A 104 3.37 0.28 -11.84
C ARG A 104 4.72 0.06 -11.15
N ALA A 105 4.99 0.78 -10.06
CA ALA A 105 6.22 0.66 -9.28
C ALA A 105 6.33 -0.71 -8.57
N ALA A 106 5.25 -1.21 -7.98
CA ALA A 106 5.23 -2.52 -7.32
C ALA A 106 5.53 -3.67 -8.29
N LYS A 107 5.02 -3.58 -9.53
CA LYS A 107 5.32 -4.54 -10.60
C LYS A 107 6.79 -4.49 -11.02
N ALA A 108 7.36 -3.29 -11.15
CA ALA A 108 8.78 -3.11 -11.49
C ALA A 108 9.72 -3.79 -10.47
N PHE A 109 9.33 -3.83 -9.20
CA PHE A 109 10.08 -4.53 -8.16
C PHE A 109 9.88 -6.06 -8.21
N SER A 110 8.67 -6.54 -8.46
CA SER A 110 8.34 -7.97 -8.55
C SER A 110 9.03 -8.69 -9.73
N GLY A 111 9.33 -7.97 -10.81
CA GLY A 111 9.97 -8.52 -12.02
C GLY A 111 11.47 -8.83 -11.92
N LYS A 112 12.18 -8.34 -10.88
CA LYS A 112 13.66 -8.44 -10.81
C LYS A 112 14.22 -9.57 -9.95
N ASP A 113 13.39 -10.36 -9.26
CA ASP A 113 13.88 -11.33 -8.26
C ASP A 113 13.74 -12.82 -8.64
N LYS A 114 13.27 -13.16 -9.84
CA LYS A 114 13.16 -14.57 -10.29
C LYS A 114 14.45 -15.18 -10.87
N GLY A 115 15.62 -14.63 -10.53
CA GLY A 115 16.90 -15.10 -11.08
C GLY A 115 18.12 -14.94 -10.19
N ARG A 116 18.03 -14.36 -8.99
CA ARG A 116 19.17 -14.29 -8.07
C ARG A 116 19.18 -15.55 -7.22
N THR A 117 19.78 -16.60 -7.77
CA THR A 117 20.33 -17.69 -6.96
C THR A 117 21.02 -17.06 -5.75
N ARG A 118 20.67 -17.53 -4.55
CA ARG A 118 21.34 -17.20 -3.29
C ARG A 118 22.82 -17.57 -3.46
N GLY A 119 23.60 -16.67 -4.04
CA GLY A 119 25.05 -16.69 -3.92
C GLY A 119 25.32 -16.63 -2.43
N LYS A 120 25.82 -17.74 -1.88
CA LYS A 120 26.33 -17.86 -0.51
C LYS A 120 26.87 -16.50 -0.08
N VAL A 121 26.14 -15.82 0.80
CA VAL A 121 26.70 -14.71 1.57
C VAL A 121 27.83 -15.34 2.36
N ARG A 122 29.05 -15.21 1.82
CA ARG A 122 30.27 -15.44 2.60
C ARG A 122 30.16 -14.49 3.79
N PRO A 123 30.20 -14.98 5.03
CA PRO A 123 30.22 -14.09 6.17
C PRO A 123 31.44 -13.19 6.00
N LEU A 124 31.19 -11.89 5.86
CA LEU A 124 32.22 -10.88 5.95
C LEU A 124 32.66 -10.90 7.42
N GLU A 125 33.76 -11.59 7.70
CA GLU A 125 34.48 -11.39 8.94
C GLU A 125 35.00 -9.96 8.92
N PHE A 126 34.26 -9.09 9.58
CA PHE A 126 34.69 -7.73 9.87
C PHE A 126 35.67 -7.83 11.03
N GLU A 127 36.95 -8.01 10.72
CA GLU A 127 38.02 -7.82 11.71
C GLU A 127 38.08 -6.32 12.05
N ALA A 128 37.64 -6.00 13.26
CA ALA A 128 37.93 -4.72 13.89
C ALA A 128 39.42 -4.69 14.28
N PRO A 129 40.13 -3.56 14.08
CA PRO A 129 41.49 -3.41 14.59
C PRO A 129 41.44 -3.30 16.12
N GLY A 130 41.69 -4.42 16.81
CA GLY A 130 41.73 -4.45 18.28
C GLY A 130 41.19 -5.74 18.92
N GLY A 131 41.66 -6.91 18.46
CA GLY A 131 41.82 -8.17 19.19
C GLY A 131 40.96 -8.52 20.43
N ILE A 132 39.62 -8.37 20.41
CA ILE A 132 38.76 -8.94 21.45
C ILE A 132 37.54 -9.62 20.81
N ARG A 133 37.51 -10.96 20.88
CA ARG A 133 36.40 -11.81 20.42
C ARG A 133 35.21 -11.69 21.38
N ALA A 134 34.20 -10.91 21.04
CA ALA A 134 32.92 -10.92 21.74
C ALA A 134 31.94 -11.87 21.03
N THR A 135 31.78 -13.08 21.55
CA THR A 135 30.68 -13.97 21.15
C THR A 135 29.35 -13.36 21.57
N ARG A 136 28.43 -13.21 20.61
CA ARG A 136 27.06 -12.69 20.79
C ARG A 136 26.32 -13.52 21.84
N SER A 137 26.31 -13.05 23.09
CA SER A 137 25.39 -13.54 24.12
C SER A 137 25.18 -12.51 25.23
N PHE A 138 25.04 -11.22 24.93
CA PHE A 138 24.70 -10.21 25.94
C PHE A 138 23.95 -9.03 25.29
N PHE A 139 22.63 -9.17 25.12
CA PHE A 139 21.72 -8.01 25.14
C PHE A 139 20.31 -8.47 25.53
N ALA A 140 20.22 -9.05 26.72
CA ALA A 140 18.98 -9.11 27.50
C ALA A 140 19.34 -8.62 28.91
N LEU A 141 18.50 -7.74 29.44
CA LEU A 141 18.60 -6.98 30.69
C LEU A 141 19.31 -5.62 30.64
N SER A 142 18.61 -4.65 31.24
CA SER A 142 19.06 -3.35 31.75
C SER A 142 18.72 -2.13 30.89
N LYS A 143 17.48 -1.64 31.05
CA LYS A 143 17.20 -0.48 31.92
C LYS A 143 15.71 -0.10 31.86
N LEU A 144 14.92 -0.85 32.61
CA LEU A 144 13.80 -0.30 33.36
C LEU A 144 14.40 0.39 34.59
N SER A 145 13.84 1.53 35.00
CA SER A 145 14.11 2.30 36.22
C SER A 145 15.06 3.51 36.08
N ALA A 146 14.47 4.69 35.95
CA ALA A 146 14.95 5.93 36.54
C ALA A 146 13.76 6.87 36.78
N ARG A 147 13.10 6.71 37.93
CA ARG A 147 12.17 7.66 38.58
C ARG A 147 12.63 7.75 40.03
N ILE A 148 12.73 8.98 40.58
CA ILE A 148 13.07 9.32 41.99
C ILE A 148 14.59 9.12 42.26
N GLN A 149 15.40 10.14 42.57
CA GLN A 149 15.26 11.25 43.51
C GLN A 149 16.19 12.40 43.08
#